data_AF-A0A915N640-F1
#
_entry.id   AF-A0A915N640-F1
#
_cell.length_a   1.000
_cell.length_b   1.000
_cell.length_c   1.000
_cell.angle_alpha   90.00
_cell.angle_beta   90.00
_cell.angle_gamma   90.00
#
_symmetry.space_group_name_H-M   'P 1'
#
loop_
_entity.id
_entity.type
_entity.pdbx_description
1 polymer ?
#
loop_
_entity_poly.entity_id
_entity_poly.type
_entity_poly.pdbx_seq_one_letter_code
_entity_poly.pdbx_strand_id
1 'polypeptide(L)'
;MGEQDKKKAGGGDGGKKKDGFDAKKFAIDLASGGTAAAVSKTAVAPIERVKLLLQVQDASQHIAADKRYKGIIDVLVRVPKEQGVLAFWRGNLANVIRYFPTQALNFAFKDTYKRIFMEGVDKNKQFGKFFLMNLASGGAAGATSLAFVYPLDFARTRLAADVGKAGAREFNGLADCLVKIFKSDGPIGLYRGFFVSVQGIIIYRAAYFGCFDTAKMYFAKDGQKLNFFVSWAIAQVVTVSSGILSYPWDTVRRRMMMQSGRKDILYKNTLDCAIKIVKNEGPKALFKGALSNVFRGTGGALVLAFYEEIQNQLPQSIYGSTTTKETKLPSSQYQSTECILYGSITNLEKGQFIERLKGLCDPGGPVAFFEHNMVFKLKTGTDSPVQVQMRRRFKTDNLHWHCRYIAIPETAVKDVIVRKVIDSLIYSNDMMSFVKSLGLRMEYEYIANGFLFTKRDIRVIMYQVMCSDTIGNYNKLKQFGESFLVEASILVPDGQPYDGAIKNLKEFADQLLPICKLEYLDYINK
;
A
#
# COMPACT_ATOMS: atom_id res chain seq x y z
N MET A 1 32.90 -15.86 61.98
CA MET A 1 31.94 -14.75 61.76
C MET A 1 32.14 -14.25 60.33
N GLY A 2 31.34 -14.56 59.33
CA GLY A 2 30.16 -15.42 59.21
C GLY A 2 29.93 -15.68 57.71
N GLU A 3 29.74 -16.97 57.41
CA GLU A 3 29.04 -17.61 56.29
C GLU A 3 29.04 -17.09 54.84
N GLN A 4 29.27 -18.08 53.97
CA GLN A 4 28.99 -18.16 52.54
C GLN A 4 27.49 -18.00 52.19
N ASP A 5 27.24 -17.92 50.88
CA ASP A 5 25.99 -18.21 50.14
C ASP A 5 24.97 -17.07 49.88
N LYS A 6 24.91 -16.60 48.61
CA LYS A 6 23.80 -16.92 47.67
C LYS A 6 23.93 -16.23 46.28
N LYS A 7 24.13 -17.08 45.27
CA LYS A 7 23.48 -17.17 43.93
C LYS A 7 22.72 -15.96 43.32
N LYS A 8 23.14 -15.66 42.07
CA LYS A 8 22.39 -15.58 40.78
C LYS A 8 21.13 -14.69 40.63
N ALA A 9 21.15 -14.00 39.47
CA ALA A 9 20.08 -13.79 38.47
C ALA A 9 19.31 -12.46 38.48
N GLY A 10 19.17 -11.90 37.26
CA GLY A 10 18.40 -10.71 36.90
C GLY A 10 19.23 -9.87 35.92
N GLY A 11 19.27 -10.14 34.62
CA GLY A 11 18.11 -10.16 33.72
C GLY A 11 17.91 -8.75 33.17
N GLY A 12 18.83 -8.29 32.31
CA GLY A 12 18.73 -7.00 31.62
C GLY A 12 17.65 -7.06 30.55
N ASP A 13 16.48 -6.49 30.86
CA ASP A 13 15.37 -6.27 29.93
C ASP A 13 15.80 -5.29 28.83
N GLY A 14 16.16 -5.84 27.67
CA GLY A 14 16.45 -5.08 26.46
C GLY A 14 15.16 -4.49 25.90
N GLY A 15 14.80 -3.31 26.38
CA GLY A 15 13.63 -2.56 25.95
C GLY A 15 13.50 -2.48 24.43
N LYS A 16 12.41 -3.05 23.89
CA LYS A 16 11.93 -2.84 22.52
C LYS A 16 11.76 -1.34 22.27
N LYS A 17 12.61 -0.75 21.43
CA LYS A 17 12.34 0.59 20.86
C LYS A 17 11.07 0.48 20.01
N LYS A 18 9.99 1.15 20.45
CA LYS A 18 8.81 1.43 19.61
C LYS A 18 9.24 2.39 18.51
N ASP A 19 9.07 2.01 17.26
CA ASP A 19 9.23 2.94 16.13
C ASP A 19 8.29 4.13 16.34
N GLY A 20 8.88 5.32 16.44
CA GLY A 20 8.14 6.56 16.62
C GLY A 20 7.36 6.96 15.36
N PHE A 21 6.24 7.64 15.54
CA PHE A 21 5.45 8.22 14.46
C PHE A 21 6.28 9.20 13.61
N ASP A 22 6.50 8.88 12.33
CA ASP A 22 7.13 9.81 11.38
C ASP A 22 6.11 10.82 10.86
N ALA A 23 5.97 11.91 11.61
CA ALA A 23 5.05 13.00 11.31
C ALA A 23 5.32 13.65 9.94
N LYS A 24 6.59 13.68 9.51
CA LYS A 24 7.00 14.31 8.24
C LYS A 24 6.57 13.46 7.05
N LYS A 25 6.84 12.15 7.11
CA LYS A 25 6.36 11.21 6.09
C LYS A 25 4.84 11.21 6.00
N PHE A 26 4.16 11.16 7.14
CA PHE A 26 2.69 11.25 7.18
C PHE A 26 2.17 12.53 6.52
N ALA A 27 2.78 13.69 6.79
CA ALA A 27 2.37 14.96 6.19
C ALA A 27 2.57 14.98 4.66
N ILE A 28 3.68 14.43 4.16
CA ILE A 28 3.96 14.33 2.71
C ILE A 28 2.97 13.40 2.02
N ASP A 29 2.72 12.21 2.59
CA ASP A 29 1.76 11.24 2.06
C ASP A 29 0.32 11.80 2.08
N LEU A 30 -0.03 12.53 3.13
CA LEU A 30 -1.34 13.18 3.25
C LEU A 30 -1.51 14.31 2.23
N ALA A 31 -0.47 15.13 2.01
CA ALA A 31 -0.50 16.24 1.07
C ALA A 31 -0.51 15.78 -0.40
N SER A 32 0.32 14.79 -0.74
CA SER A 32 0.36 14.21 -2.09
C SER A 32 -0.95 13.49 -2.43
N GLY A 33 -1.42 12.60 -1.55
CA GLY A 33 -2.71 11.93 -1.70
C GLY A 33 -3.88 12.91 -1.70
N GLY A 34 -3.81 13.98 -0.89
CA GLY A 34 -4.81 15.05 -0.85
C GLY A 34 -4.89 15.85 -2.14
N THR A 35 -3.74 16.14 -2.76
CA THR A 35 -3.67 16.85 -4.04
C THR A 35 -4.21 15.99 -5.18
N ALA A 36 -3.79 14.72 -5.27
CA ALA A 36 -4.31 13.78 -6.26
C ALA A 36 -5.83 13.59 -6.12
N ALA A 37 -6.32 13.46 -4.89
CA ALA A 37 -7.75 13.40 -4.62
C ALA A 37 -8.47 14.70 -5.01
N ALA A 38 -7.90 15.88 -4.71
CA ALA A 38 -8.48 17.16 -5.07
C ALA A 38 -8.64 17.30 -6.59
N VAL A 39 -7.61 16.94 -7.36
CA VAL A 39 -7.62 16.95 -8.83
C VAL A 39 -8.69 15.99 -9.36
N SER A 40 -8.66 14.73 -8.94
CA SER A 40 -9.62 13.71 -9.38
C SER A 40 -11.07 14.12 -9.06
N LYS A 41 -11.34 14.57 -7.83
CA LYS A 41 -12.67 15.02 -7.39
C LYS A 41 -13.15 16.24 -8.15
N THR A 42 -12.26 17.16 -8.48
CA THR A 42 -12.59 18.37 -9.25
C THR A 42 -12.87 18.04 -10.71
N ALA A 43 -12.12 17.11 -11.31
CA ALA A 43 -12.37 16.64 -12.67
C ALA A 43 -13.75 15.99 -12.83
N VAL A 44 -14.18 15.18 -11.84
CA VAL A 44 -15.49 14.51 -11.87
C VAL A 44 -16.63 15.30 -11.19
N ALA A 45 -16.37 16.50 -10.68
CA ALA A 45 -17.38 17.30 -9.99
C ALA A 45 -18.62 17.60 -10.87
N PRO A 46 -18.50 17.89 -12.19
CA PRO A 46 -19.67 18.12 -13.03
C PRO A 46 -20.62 16.92 -13.09
N ILE A 47 -20.10 15.71 -13.36
CA ILE A 47 -20.92 14.50 -13.42
C ILE A 47 -21.45 14.11 -12.04
N GLU A 48 -20.71 14.40 -10.97
CA GLU A 48 -21.16 14.20 -9.60
C GLU A 48 -22.31 15.16 -9.22
N ARG A 49 -22.30 16.40 -9.73
CA ARG A 49 -23.42 17.32 -9.56
C ARG A 49 -24.65 16.85 -10.35
N VAL A 50 -24.47 16.36 -11.57
CA VAL A 50 -25.57 15.76 -12.36
C VAL A 50 -26.21 14.61 -11.58
N LYS A 51 -25.41 13.71 -11.01
CA LYS A 51 -25.89 12.63 -10.15
C LYS A 51 -26.79 13.19 -9.03
N LEU A 52 -26.27 14.14 -8.25
CA LEU A 52 -26.97 14.66 -7.08
C LEU A 52 -28.28 15.36 -7.47
N LEU A 53 -28.27 16.20 -8.51
CA LEU A 53 -29.48 16.87 -9.00
C LEU A 53 -30.56 15.86 -9.40
N LEU A 54 -30.22 14.85 -10.20
CA LEU A 54 -31.19 13.82 -10.60
C LEU A 54 -31.71 13.01 -9.40
N GLN A 55 -30.85 12.75 -8.41
CA GLN A 55 -31.18 11.92 -7.25
C GLN A 55 -32.10 12.63 -6.25
N VAL A 56 -31.94 13.95 -6.04
CA VAL A 56 -32.65 14.68 -4.98
C VAL A 56 -33.68 15.70 -5.46
N GLN A 57 -33.79 15.98 -6.76
CA GLN A 57 -34.69 17.01 -7.29
C GLN A 57 -36.14 16.89 -6.84
N ASP A 58 -36.66 15.67 -6.63
CA ASP A 58 -38.06 15.48 -6.20
C ASP A 58 -38.29 15.91 -4.74
N ALA A 59 -37.23 16.08 -3.96
CA ALA A 59 -37.25 16.63 -2.60
C ALA A 59 -36.74 18.08 -2.53
N SER A 60 -36.55 18.78 -3.66
CA SER A 60 -36.15 20.19 -3.68
C SER A 60 -37.36 21.12 -3.55
N GLN A 61 -37.23 22.21 -2.79
CA GLN A 61 -38.24 23.30 -2.75
C GLN A 61 -38.10 24.26 -3.93
N HIS A 62 -36.92 24.29 -4.57
CA HIS A 62 -36.59 25.27 -5.60
C HIS A 62 -36.79 24.75 -7.03
N ILE A 63 -37.10 23.45 -7.20
CA ILE A 63 -37.37 22.83 -8.50
C ILE A 63 -38.84 22.42 -8.56
N ALA A 64 -39.62 23.20 -9.30
CA ALA A 64 -41.02 22.86 -9.59
C ALA A 64 -41.11 21.54 -10.39
N ALA A 65 -42.22 20.82 -10.24
CA ALA A 65 -42.38 19.48 -10.80
C ALA A 65 -42.23 19.43 -12.33
N ASP A 66 -42.72 20.46 -13.02
CA ASP A 66 -42.63 20.68 -14.47
C ASP A 66 -41.22 21.05 -14.94
N LYS A 67 -40.38 21.59 -14.05
CA LYS A 67 -39.01 22.03 -14.33
C LYS A 67 -37.94 21.01 -13.94
N ARG A 68 -38.34 19.83 -13.46
CA ARG A 68 -37.41 18.73 -13.12
C ARG A 68 -36.59 18.31 -14.35
N TYR A 69 -35.34 17.91 -14.10
CA TYR A 69 -34.43 17.46 -15.14
C TYR A 69 -34.79 16.06 -15.61
N LYS A 70 -34.83 15.90 -16.93
CA LYS A 70 -35.26 14.65 -17.58
C LYS A 70 -34.17 13.58 -17.62
N GLY A 71 -32.90 13.98 -17.47
CA GLY A 71 -31.77 13.06 -17.52
C GLY A 71 -30.43 13.78 -17.55
N ILE A 72 -29.36 13.02 -17.79
CA ILE A 72 -27.96 13.51 -17.74
C ILE A 72 -27.74 14.65 -18.72
N ILE A 73 -28.12 14.46 -19.99
CA ILE A 73 -27.93 15.45 -21.05
C ILE A 73 -28.72 16.73 -20.75
N ASP A 74 -29.95 16.59 -20.28
CA ASP A 74 -30.79 17.73 -19.91
C ASP A 74 -30.14 18.58 -18.81
N VAL A 75 -29.57 17.96 -17.77
CA VAL A 75 -28.80 18.68 -16.74
C VAL A 75 -27.57 19.35 -17.34
N LEU A 76 -26.78 18.63 -18.16
CA LEU A 76 -25.55 19.15 -18.75
C LEU A 76 -25.79 20.37 -19.66
N VAL A 77 -26.95 20.43 -20.33
CA VAL A 77 -27.33 21.54 -21.20
C VAL A 77 -27.97 22.69 -20.42
N ARG A 78 -28.87 22.39 -19.48
CA ARG A 78 -29.64 23.41 -18.77
C ARG A 78 -28.87 24.09 -17.66
N VAL A 79 -28.07 23.37 -16.89
CA VAL A 79 -27.33 23.96 -15.75
C VAL A 79 -26.44 25.14 -16.16
N PRO A 80 -25.64 25.06 -17.25
CA PRO A 80 -24.85 26.21 -17.70
C PRO A 80 -25.70 27.40 -18.11
N LYS A 81 -26.82 27.16 -18.80
CA LYS A 81 -27.76 28.22 -19.24
C LYS A 81 -28.50 28.85 -18.06
N GLU A 82 -28.85 28.04 -17.07
CA GLU A 82 -29.59 28.48 -15.89
C GLU A 82 -28.65 29.17 -14.89
N GLN A 83 -27.49 28.61 -14.55
CA GLN A 83 -26.69 29.08 -13.40
C GLN A 83 -25.26 29.51 -13.74
N GLY A 84 -24.85 29.37 -15.00
CA GLY A 84 -23.47 29.55 -15.45
C GLY A 84 -22.64 28.26 -15.39
N VAL A 85 -21.59 28.19 -16.20
CA VAL A 85 -20.73 27.00 -16.35
C VAL A 85 -20.08 26.57 -15.03
N LEU A 86 -19.61 27.54 -14.24
CA LEU A 86 -18.96 27.27 -12.95
C LEU A 86 -19.89 26.62 -11.92
N ALA A 87 -21.21 26.65 -12.15
CA ALA A 87 -22.18 26.02 -11.26
C ALA A 87 -21.97 24.50 -11.16
N PHE A 88 -21.37 23.83 -12.15
CA PHE A 88 -21.04 22.41 -12.07
C PHE A 88 -20.16 22.03 -10.87
N TRP A 89 -19.33 22.95 -10.38
CA TRP A 89 -18.46 22.73 -9.23
C TRP A 89 -19.08 23.15 -7.89
N ARG A 90 -20.37 23.48 -7.88
CA ARG A 90 -21.05 23.89 -6.65
C ARG A 90 -21.04 22.76 -5.62
N GLY A 91 -20.48 23.06 -4.44
CA GLY A 91 -20.27 22.08 -3.37
C GLY A 91 -18.96 21.30 -3.47
N ASN A 92 -18.14 21.48 -4.52
CA ASN A 92 -16.86 20.76 -4.67
C ASN A 92 -15.84 21.07 -3.56
N LEU A 93 -15.86 22.29 -3.00
CA LEU A 93 -14.97 22.65 -1.89
C LEU A 93 -15.11 21.67 -0.71
N ALA A 94 -16.34 21.32 -0.35
CA ALA A 94 -16.59 20.34 0.71
C ALA A 94 -16.08 18.94 0.33
N ASN A 95 -16.13 18.57 -0.95
CA ASN A 95 -15.62 17.30 -1.45
C ASN A 95 -14.10 17.20 -1.32
N VAL A 96 -13.38 18.27 -1.62
CA VAL A 96 -11.91 18.37 -1.49
C VAL A 96 -11.50 18.36 -0.01
N ILE A 97 -12.09 19.25 0.81
CA ILE A 97 -11.77 19.36 2.24
C ILE A 97 -12.01 18.03 2.96
N ARG A 98 -13.09 17.32 2.65
CA ARG A 98 -13.47 16.06 3.30
C ARG A 98 -12.39 14.98 3.21
N TYR A 99 -11.52 15.00 2.20
CA TYR A 99 -10.47 14.01 2.04
C TYR A 99 -9.52 13.99 3.25
N PHE A 100 -9.00 15.15 3.65
CA PHE A 100 -8.01 15.29 4.72
C PHE A 100 -8.45 14.71 6.07
N PRO A 101 -9.59 15.12 6.67
CA PRO A 101 -10.05 14.55 7.93
C PRO A 101 -10.43 13.08 7.78
N THR A 102 -10.95 12.65 6.62
CA THR A 102 -11.23 11.21 6.39
C THR A 102 -9.94 10.39 6.44
N GLN A 103 -8.85 10.87 5.83
CA GLN A 103 -7.58 10.15 5.87
C GLN A 103 -6.92 10.18 7.24
N ALA A 104 -6.99 11.31 7.96
CA ALA A 104 -6.51 11.39 9.34
C ALA A 104 -7.24 10.37 10.24
N LEU A 105 -8.56 10.23 10.09
CA LEU A 105 -9.36 9.26 10.85
C LEU A 105 -9.08 7.82 10.42
N ASN A 106 -8.90 7.56 9.11
CA ASN A 106 -8.47 6.25 8.64
C ASN A 106 -7.12 5.86 9.25
N PHE A 107 -6.15 6.78 9.28
CA PHE A 107 -4.85 6.54 9.89
C PHE A 107 -4.97 6.24 11.40
N ALA A 108 -5.79 7.02 12.12
CA ALA A 108 -5.98 6.85 13.55
C ALA A 108 -6.70 5.54 13.94
N PHE A 109 -7.69 5.10 13.15
CA PHE A 109 -8.64 4.07 13.60
C PHE A 109 -8.67 2.78 12.77
N LYS A 110 -8.14 2.76 11.54
CA LYS A 110 -8.23 1.58 10.66
C LYS A 110 -7.57 0.34 11.26
N ASP A 111 -6.37 0.50 11.82
CA ASP A 111 -5.65 -0.63 12.42
C ASP A 111 -6.22 -1.04 13.77
N THR A 112 -6.76 -0.08 14.53
CA THR A 112 -7.49 -0.32 15.78
C THR A 112 -8.72 -1.21 15.52
N TYR A 113 -9.56 -0.85 14.54
CA TYR A 113 -10.73 -1.67 14.20
C TYR A 113 -10.37 -2.99 13.53
N LYS A 114 -9.27 -3.06 12.78
CA LYS A 114 -8.78 -4.35 12.28
C LYS A 114 -8.34 -5.25 13.43
N ARG A 115 -7.61 -4.72 14.41
CA ARG A 115 -7.17 -5.50 15.58
C ARG A 115 -8.37 -5.99 16.38
N ILE A 116 -9.28 -5.10 16.77
CA ILE A 116 -10.46 -5.43 17.59
C ILE A 116 -11.30 -6.55 16.96
N PHE A 117 -11.53 -6.50 15.64
CA PHE A 117 -12.47 -7.43 14.98
C PHE A 117 -11.79 -8.62 14.29
N MET A 118 -10.56 -8.49 13.79
CA MET A 118 -9.92 -9.49 12.92
C MET A 118 -8.81 -10.29 13.62
N GLU A 119 -8.37 -9.90 14.81
CA GLU A 119 -7.34 -10.62 15.55
C GLU A 119 -7.81 -12.05 15.89
N GLY A 120 -6.99 -13.04 15.55
CA GLY A 120 -7.32 -14.47 15.75
C GLY A 120 -8.32 -15.06 14.75
N VAL A 121 -8.69 -14.35 13.68
CA VAL A 121 -9.61 -14.89 12.65
C VAL A 121 -8.84 -15.35 11.41
N ASP A 122 -8.82 -16.67 11.18
CA ASP A 122 -8.18 -17.27 10.00
C ASP A 122 -9.13 -17.28 8.80
N LYS A 123 -8.76 -16.55 7.74
CA LYS A 123 -9.53 -16.44 6.49
C LYS A 123 -9.77 -17.79 5.81
N ASN A 124 -8.80 -18.71 5.88
CA ASN A 124 -8.82 -19.96 5.11
C ASN A 124 -9.60 -21.07 5.83
N LYS A 125 -9.72 -20.98 7.16
CA LYS A 125 -10.45 -21.97 7.98
C LYS A 125 -11.85 -21.51 8.38
N GLN A 126 -12.07 -20.19 8.49
CA GLN A 126 -13.30 -19.61 9.05
C GLN A 126 -13.85 -18.48 8.17
N PHE A 127 -14.09 -18.76 6.89
CA PHE A 127 -14.54 -17.75 5.92
C PHE A 127 -15.75 -16.94 6.39
N GLY A 128 -16.81 -17.59 6.91
CA GLY A 128 -18.01 -16.88 7.39
C GLY A 128 -17.72 -15.91 8.54
N LYS A 129 -16.88 -16.32 9.51
CA LYS A 129 -16.45 -15.46 10.62
C LYS A 129 -15.57 -14.31 10.12
N PHE A 130 -14.62 -14.60 9.22
CA PHE A 130 -13.79 -13.59 8.58
C PHE A 130 -14.62 -12.55 7.84
N PHE A 131 -15.59 -12.98 7.04
CA PHE A 131 -16.49 -12.10 6.31
C PHE A 131 -17.28 -11.19 7.26
N LEU A 132 -17.94 -11.76 8.27
CA LEU A 132 -18.72 -11.00 9.24
C LEU A 132 -17.88 -9.99 10.03
N MET A 133 -16.70 -10.41 10.51
CA MET A 133 -15.80 -9.54 11.26
C MET A 133 -15.20 -8.43 10.40
N ASN A 134 -14.93 -8.71 9.12
CA ASN A 134 -14.46 -7.69 8.18
C ASN A 134 -15.56 -6.66 7.85
N LEU A 135 -16.83 -7.11 7.78
CA LEU A 135 -17.98 -6.20 7.67
C LEU A 135 -18.15 -5.34 8.93
N ALA A 136 -18.06 -5.94 10.11
CA ALA A 136 -18.13 -5.22 11.39
C ALA A 136 -17.00 -4.19 11.51
N SER A 137 -15.76 -4.59 11.20
CA SER A 137 -14.59 -3.71 11.18
C SER A 137 -14.77 -2.55 10.20
N GLY A 138 -15.22 -2.85 8.97
CA GLY A 138 -15.47 -1.85 7.94
C GLY A 138 -16.61 -0.90 8.24
N GLY A 139 -17.71 -1.42 8.81
CA GLY A 139 -18.87 -0.66 9.24
C GLY A 139 -18.54 0.26 10.41
N ALA A 140 -17.82 -0.23 11.42
CA ALA A 140 -17.38 0.55 12.57
C ALA A 140 -16.40 1.66 12.16
N ALA A 141 -15.37 1.35 11.36
CA ALA A 141 -14.44 2.35 10.85
C ALA A 141 -15.15 3.42 9.99
N GLY A 142 -16.11 2.99 9.16
CA GLY A 142 -16.93 3.88 8.34
C GLY A 142 -17.84 4.78 9.19
N ALA A 143 -18.51 4.23 10.20
CA ALA A 143 -19.37 4.97 11.12
C ALA A 143 -18.59 6.01 11.91
N THR A 144 -17.42 5.65 12.46
CA THR A 144 -16.54 6.57 13.17
C THR A 144 -16.04 7.68 12.26
N SER A 145 -15.62 7.36 11.04
CA SER A 145 -15.20 8.39 10.08
C SER A 145 -16.34 9.35 9.77
N LEU A 146 -17.53 8.82 9.46
CA LEU A 146 -18.73 9.63 9.23
C LEU A 146 -19.09 10.47 10.45
N ALA A 147 -18.91 9.98 11.68
CA ALA A 147 -19.25 10.74 12.88
C ALA A 147 -18.55 12.11 12.95
N PHE A 148 -17.40 12.26 12.28
CA PHE A 148 -16.71 13.55 12.16
C PHE A 148 -16.95 14.24 10.82
N VAL A 149 -16.96 13.50 9.69
CA VAL A 149 -16.97 14.12 8.35
C VAL A 149 -18.37 14.25 7.73
N TYR A 150 -19.41 13.71 8.37
CA TYR A 150 -20.78 13.74 7.85
C TYR A 150 -21.33 15.15 7.61
N PRO A 151 -21.07 16.17 8.44
CA PRO A 151 -21.50 17.54 8.16
C PRO A 151 -20.95 18.07 6.82
N LEU A 152 -19.72 17.68 6.44
CA LEU A 152 -19.15 18.05 5.14
C LEU A 152 -19.88 17.35 3.99
N ASP A 153 -20.22 16.05 4.14
CA ASP A 153 -21.04 15.32 3.17
C ASP A 153 -22.44 15.92 3.01
N PHE A 154 -23.03 16.34 4.13
CA PHE A 154 -24.33 17.00 4.17
C PHE A 154 -24.29 18.33 3.40
N ALA A 155 -23.38 19.23 3.77
CA ALA A 155 -23.28 20.55 3.15
C ALA A 155 -22.94 20.46 1.66
N ARG A 156 -22.08 19.51 1.30
CA ARG A 156 -21.78 19.19 -0.10
C ARG A 156 -23.04 18.84 -0.90
N THR A 157 -23.90 17.99 -0.34
CA THR A 157 -25.15 17.54 -0.98
C THR A 157 -26.11 18.71 -1.16
N ARG A 158 -26.28 19.52 -0.13
CA ARG A 158 -27.17 20.69 -0.14
C ARG A 158 -26.71 21.75 -1.13
N LEU A 159 -25.42 22.06 -1.13
CA LEU A 159 -24.85 22.99 -2.10
C LEU A 159 -24.97 22.49 -3.54
N ALA A 160 -24.78 21.19 -3.79
CA ALA A 160 -24.91 20.63 -5.13
C ALA A 160 -26.37 20.66 -5.63
N ALA A 161 -27.33 20.44 -4.73
CA ALA A 161 -28.76 20.48 -4.99
C ALA A 161 -29.32 21.91 -5.14
N ASP A 162 -28.62 22.92 -4.62
CA ASP A 162 -29.01 24.33 -4.75
C ASP A 162 -28.89 24.77 -6.23
N VAL A 163 -30.06 25.11 -6.80
CA VAL A 163 -30.23 25.57 -8.17
C VAL A 163 -30.44 27.08 -8.28
N GLY A 164 -30.36 27.82 -7.16
CA GLY A 164 -30.59 29.26 -7.10
C GLY A 164 -29.53 30.08 -7.86
N LYS A 165 -29.98 31.13 -8.55
CA LYS A 165 -29.14 32.18 -9.15
C LYS A 165 -28.85 33.29 -8.13
N ALA A 166 -27.87 34.16 -8.40
CA ALA A 166 -27.44 35.26 -7.52
C ALA A 166 -28.62 35.96 -6.82
N GLY A 167 -28.60 35.99 -5.47
CA GLY A 167 -29.68 36.53 -4.62
C GLY A 167 -30.76 35.51 -4.20
N ALA A 168 -31.06 34.51 -5.02
CA ALA A 168 -32.05 33.45 -4.75
C ALA A 168 -31.42 32.11 -4.33
N ARG A 169 -30.16 32.14 -3.88
CA ARG A 169 -29.41 30.97 -3.40
C ARG A 169 -29.84 30.61 -1.99
N GLU A 170 -30.03 29.31 -1.73
CA GLU A 170 -30.30 28.81 -0.39
C GLU A 170 -29.06 29.01 0.51
N PHE A 171 -27.87 28.73 -0.04
CA PHE A 171 -26.60 28.82 0.68
C PHE A 171 -25.50 29.50 -0.13
N ASN A 172 -24.78 30.44 0.50
CA ASN A 172 -23.67 31.17 -0.11
C ASN A 172 -22.38 30.33 -0.19
N GLY A 173 -22.26 29.28 0.63
CA GLY A 173 -21.10 28.41 0.66
C GLY A 173 -21.17 27.33 1.73
N LEU A 174 -20.06 26.62 1.94
CA LEU A 174 -19.95 25.53 2.92
C LEU A 174 -20.24 25.99 4.35
N ALA A 175 -19.55 27.04 4.82
CA ALA A 175 -19.74 27.56 6.17
C ALA A 175 -21.17 28.08 6.39
N ASP A 176 -21.70 28.84 5.43
CA ASP A 176 -23.09 29.36 5.47
C ASP A 176 -24.10 28.21 5.56
N CYS A 177 -23.92 27.14 4.77
CA CYS A 177 -24.78 25.96 4.82
C CYS A 177 -24.75 25.27 6.19
N LEU A 178 -23.57 25.07 6.77
CA LEU A 178 -23.43 24.43 8.08
C LEU A 178 -24.05 25.30 9.17
N VAL A 179 -23.76 26.60 9.19
CA VAL A 179 -24.25 27.53 10.21
C VAL A 179 -25.77 27.70 10.13
N LYS A 180 -26.34 27.91 8.94
CA LYS A 180 -27.80 28.06 8.77
C LYS A 180 -28.55 26.83 9.25
N ILE A 181 -28.11 25.63 8.86
CA ILE A 181 -28.78 24.39 9.26
C ILE A 181 -28.57 24.08 10.73
N PHE A 182 -27.39 24.36 11.28
CA PHE A 182 -27.16 24.22 12.72
C PHE A 182 -28.07 25.17 13.52
N LYS A 183 -28.27 26.40 13.06
CA LYS A 183 -29.19 27.36 13.71
C LYS A 183 -30.66 26.95 13.59
N SER A 184 -31.08 26.31 12.48
CA SER A 184 -32.48 25.94 12.28
C SER A 184 -32.86 24.62 12.95
N ASP A 185 -32.01 23.59 12.86
CA ASP A 185 -32.33 22.20 13.20
C ASP A 185 -31.36 21.61 14.25
N GLY A 186 -30.38 22.40 14.69
CA GLY A 186 -29.34 21.94 15.60
C GLY A 186 -28.38 20.91 14.96
N PRO A 187 -27.63 20.17 15.80
CA PRO A 187 -26.72 19.13 15.31
C PRO A 187 -27.45 18.00 14.60
N ILE A 188 -28.68 17.65 15.00
CA ILE A 188 -29.48 16.59 14.37
C ILE A 188 -29.72 16.90 12.89
N GLY A 189 -29.94 18.17 12.54
CA GLY A 189 -30.10 18.62 11.16
C GLY A 189 -28.91 18.27 10.26
N LEU A 190 -27.68 18.40 10.78
CA LEU A 190 -26.45 18.10 10.03
C LEU A 190 -26.21 16.60 9.85
N TYR A 191 -26.78 15.75 10.72
CA TYR A 191 -26.60 14.30 10.72
C TYR A 191 -27.82 13.51 10.20
N ARG A 192 -28.84 14.18 9.65
CA ARG A 192 -29.98 13.47 9.04
C ARG A 192 -29.51 12.51 7.94
N GLY A 193 -29.90 11.24 8.07
CA GLY A 193 -29.49 10.16 7.17
C GLY A 193 -28.23 9.39 7.61
N PHE A 194 -27.65 9.69 8.78
CA PHE A 194 -26.43 9.02 9.26
C PHE A 194 -26.56 7.50 9.30
N PHE A 195 -27.59 6.96 9.96
CA PHE A 195 -27.76 5.51 10.12
C PHE A 195 -27.95 4.76 8.80
N VAL A 196 -28.76 5.31 7.88
CA VAL A 196 -28.94 4.70 6.54
C VAL A 196 -27.65 4.74 5.72
N SER A 197 -26.77 5.71 6.00
CA SER A 197 -25.43 5.78 5.39
C SER A 197 -24.53 4.65 5.89
N VAL A 198 -24.55 4.37 7.20
CA VAL A 198 -23.76 3.27 7.79
C VAL A 198 -24.25 1.92 7.25
N GLN A 199 -25.57 1.71 7.16
CA GLN A 199 -26.15 0.53 6.53
C GLN A 199 -25.69 0.39 5.06
N GLY A 200 -25.73 1.48 4.30
CA GLY A 200 -25.24 1.51 2.92
C GLY A 200 -23.77 1.13 2.79
N ILE A 201 -22.91 1.56 3.72
CA ILE A 201 -21.48 1.17 3.76
C ILE A 201 -21.33 -0.34 3.97
N ILE A 202 -22.08 -0.92 4.90
CA ILE A 202 -22.02 -2.36 5.21
C ILE A 202 -22.45 -3.17 3.99
N ILE A 203 -23.54 -2.78 3.33
CA ILE A 203 -24.07 -3.45 2.13
C ILE A 203 -23.09 -3.31 0.97
N TYR A 204 -22.56 -2.11 0.74
CA TYR A 204 -21.53 -1.88 -0.28
C TYR A 204 -20.32 -2.79 -0.06
N ARG A 205 -19.82 -2.88 1.18
CA ARG A 205 -18.67 -3.76 1.50
C ARG A 205 -19.00 -5.24 1.33
N ALA A 206 -20.18 -5.68 1.78
CA ALA A 206 -20.62 -7.06 1.62
C ALA A 206 -20.67 -7.46 0.14
N ALA A 207 -21.28 -6.61 -0.68
CA ALA A 207 -21.32 -6.78 -2.12
C ALA A 207 -19.91 -6.77 -2.74
N TYR A 208 -19.07 -5.81 -2.35
CA TYR A 208 -17.72 -5.65 -2.89
C TYR A 208 -16.86 -6.88 -2.63
N PHE A 209 -16.80 -7.36 -1.38
CA PHE A 209 -16.03 -8.55 -1.05
C PHE A 209 -16.63 -9.81 -1.68
N GLY A 210 -17.95 -9.98 -1.64
CA GLY A 210 -18.62 -11.13 -2.25
C GLY A 210 -18.38 -11.22 -3.76
N CYS A 211 -18.56 -10.11 -4.48
CA CYS A 211 -18.31 -10.05 -5.92
C CYS A 211 -16.82 -10.20 -6.24
N PHE A 212 -15.92 -9.61 -5.46
CA PHE A 212 -14.48 -9.70 -5.70
C PHE A 212 -13.94 -11.12 -5.46
N ASP A 213 -14.35 -11.78 -4.38
CA ASP A 213 -13.95 -13.16 -4.09
C ASP A 213 -14.52 -14.12 -5.14
N THR A 214 -15.76 -13.90 -5.59
CA THR A 214 -16.34 -14.66 -6.71
C THR A 214 -15.55 -14.44 -7.99
N ALA A 215 -15.26 -13.18 -8.35
CA ALA A 215 -14.47 -12.85 -9.54
C ALA A 215 -13.08 -13.52 -9.49
N LYS A 216 -12.43 -13.55 -8.31
CA LYS A 216 -11.17 -14.25 -8.14
C LYS A 216 -11.28 -15.76 -8.37
N MET A 217 -12.34 -16.43 -7.92
CA MET A 217 -12.51 -17.86 -8.14
C MET A 217 -12.66 -18.22 -9.63
N TYR A 218 -13.23 -17.34 -10.45
CA TYR A 218 -13.41 -17.57 -11.88
C TYR A 218 -12.22 -17.11 -12.72
N PHE A 219 -11.64 -15.95 -12.42
CA PHE A 219 -10.62 -15.31 -13.26
C PHE A 219 -9.18 -15.55 -12.75
N ALA A 220 -9.00 -15.93 -11.49
CA ALA A 220 -7.68 -16.18 -10.89
C ALA A 220 -7.56 -17.61 -10.36
N LYS A 221 -7.91 -18.62 -11.19
CA LYS A 221 -7.58 -20.02 -10.91
C LYS A 221 -6.05 -20.21 -10.98
N ASP A 222 -5.51 -20.90 -9.99
CA ASP A 222 -4.13 -21.39 -9.90
C ASP A 222 -3.03 -20.45 -10.44
N GLY A 223 -2.67 -19.44 -9.65
CA GLY A 223 -1.37 -18.77 -9.74
C GLY A 223 -1.12 -17.92 -11.01
N GLN A 224 -2.10 -17.73 -11.88
CA GLN A 224 -1.98 -16.85 -13.04
C GLN A 224 -2.20 -15.38 -12.66
N LYS A 225 -1.24 -14.52 -13.03
CA LYS A 225 -1.38 -13.06 -12.91
C LYS A 225 -2.30 -12.56 -14.02
N LEU A 226 -3.37 -11.87 -13.63
CA LEU A 226 -4.25 -11.16 -14.56
C LEU A 226 -3.52 -9.93 -15.14
N ASN A 227 -3.66 -9.69 -16.44
CA ASN A 227 -3.22 -8.43 -17.07
C ASN A 227 -3.79 -7.23 -16.28
N PHE A 228 -3.03 -6.15 -16.15
CA PHE A 228 -3.46 -4.91 -15.50
C PHE A 228 -4.85 -4.47 -15.96
N PHE A 229 -5.12 -4.46 -17.27
CA PHE A 229 -6.41 -4.06 -17.81
C PHE A 229 -7.56 -4.99 -17.40
N VAL A 230 -7.28 -6.30 -17.27
CA VAL A 230 -8.27 -7.28 -16.83
C VAL A 230 -8.54 -7.13 -15.32
N SER A 231 -7.49 -6.95 -14.52
CA SER A 231 -7.61 -6.68 -13.08
C SER A 231 -8.37 -5.38 -12.82
N TRP A 232 -8.08 -4.34 -13.60
CA TRP A 232 -8.77 -3.06 -13.54
C TRP A 232 -10.24 -3.22 -13.96
N ALA A 233 -10.53 -3.92 -15.06
CA ALA A 233 -11.89 -4.16 -15.52
C ALA A 233 -12.71 -4.92 -14.47
N ILE A 234 -12.15 -5.98 -13.86
CA ILE A 234 -12.79 -6.71 -12.76
C ILE A 234 -13.04 -5.78 -11.57
N ALA A 235 -12.05 -4.97 -11.18
CA ALA A 235 -12.23 -4.01 -10.09
C ALA A 235 -13.33 -2.98 -10.39
N GLN A 236 -13.46 -2.51 -11.64
CA GLN A 236 -14.55 -1.63 -12.05
C GLN A 236 -15.90 -2.33 -11.99
N VAL A 237 -16.03 -3.53 -12.54
CA VAL A 237 -17.28 -4.32 -12.53
C VAL A 237 -17.75 -4.56 -11.10
N VAL A 238 -16.85 -4.98 -10.21
CA VAL A 238 -17.13 -5.19 -8.78
C VAL A 238 -17.53 -3.88 -8.11
N THR A 239 -16.85 -2.78 -8.41
CA THR A 239 -17.16 -1.45 -7.85
C THR A 239 -18.55 -0.97 -8.29
N VAL A 240 -18.87 -1.14 -9.58
CA VAL A 240 -20.14 -0.73 -10.17
C VAL A 240 -21.29 -1.58 -9.65
N SER A 241 -21.15 -2.91 -9.62
CA SER A 241 -22.20 -3.81 -9.12
C SER A 241 -22.50 -3.55 -7.64
N SER A 242 -21.46 -3.40 -6.81
CA SER A 242 -21.59 -3.08 -5.38
C SER A 242 -22.21 -1.70 -5.17
N GLY A 243 -21.81 -0.72 -6.00
CA GLY A 243 -22.37 0.62 -6.00
C GLY A 243 -23.86 0.62 -6.32
N ILE A 244 -24.28 -0.12 -7.35
CA ILE A 244 -25.70 -0.27 -7.73
C ILE A 244 -26.49 -0.96 -6.62
N LEU A 245 -25.98 -2.04 -6.04
CA LEU A 245 -26.68 -2.77 -4.98
C LEU A 245 -26.92 -1.91 -3.73
N SER A 246 -25.94 -1.10 -3.35
CA SER A 246 -26.04 -0.16 -2.23
C SER A 246 -26.77 1.15 -2.56
N TYR A 247 -27.10 1.40 -3.83
CA TYR A 247 -27.59 2.69 -4.30
C TYR A 247 -28.93 3.14 -3.69
N PRO A 248 -29.91 2.25 -3.41
CA PRO A 248 -31.13 2.63 -2.70
C PRO A 248 -30.87 3.31 -1.36
N TRP A 249 -29.88 2.83 -0.58
CA TRP A 249 -29.47 3.45 0.68
C TRP A 249 -28.87 4.84 0.47
N ASP A 250 -28.07 5.04 -0.58
CA ASP A 250 -27.55 6.38 -0.92
C ASP A 250 -28.69 7.32 -1.31
N THR A 251 -29.69 6.87 -2.08
CA THR A 251 -30.84 7.72 -2.44
C THR A 251 -31.63 8.12 -1.20
N VAL A 252 -31.99 7.18 -0.33
CA VAL A 252 -32.70 7.51 0.93
C VAL A 252 -31.85 8.43 1.80
N ARG A 253 -30.54 8.21 1.91
CA ARG A 253 -29.60 9.10 2.60
C ARG A 253 -29.71 10.53 2.08
N ARG A 254 -29.57 10.74 0.77
CA ARG A 254 -29.56 12.09 0.18
C ARG A 254 -30.93 12.77 0.31
N ARG A 255 -32.02 12.03 0.17
CA ARG A 255 -33.38 12.55 0.40
C ARG A 255 -33.61 12.98 1.85
N MET A 256 -33.09 12.21 2.81
CA MET A 256 -33.11 12.60 4.23
C MET A 256 -32.31 13.86 4.53
N MET A 257 -31.17 14.09 3.84
CA MET A 257 -30.39 15.34 3.98
C MET A 257 -31.16 16.58 3.46
N MET A 258 -32.03 16.42 2.47
CA MET A 258 -32.85 17.52 1.93
C MET A 258 -33.96 17.96 2.90
N GLN A 259 -34.28 17.17 3.93
CA GLN A 259 -35.29 17.52 4.92
C GLN A 259 -34.83 18.62 5.88
N SER A 260 -33.54 18.72 6.18
CA SER A 260 -33.05 19.66 7.21
C SER A 260 -33.28 21.12 6.79
N GLY A 261 -33.71 21.98 7.70
CA GLY A 261 -34.00 23.39 7.41
C GLY A 261 -35.30 23.65 6.64
N ARG A 262 -36.05 22.60 6.29
CA ARG A 262 -37.42 22.75 5.77
C ARG A 262 -38.41 22.90 6.92
N LYS A 263 -39.38 23.79 6.74
CA LYS A 263 -40.52 23.94 7.67
C LYS A 263 -41.53 22.79 7.54
N ASP A 264 -41.68 22.26 6.32
CA ASP A 264 -42.56 21.12 6.03
C ASP A 264 -41.83 19.78 6.21
N ILE A 265 -42.47 18.81 6.87
CA ILE A 265 -41.92 17.47 7.10
C ILE A 265 -42.33 16.55 5.93
N LEU A 266 -41.46 16.40 4.94
CA LEU A 266 -41.62 15.41 3.86
C LEU A 266 -41.39 13.99 4.37
N TYR A 267 -40.35 13.80 5.19
CA TYR A 267 -39.92 12.49 5.68
C TYR A 267 -39.74 12.50 7.19
N LYS A 268 -40.51 11.66 7.90
CA LYS A 268 -40.45 11.54 9.37
C LYS A 268 -39.21 10.77 9.82
N ASN A 269 -38.86 9.70 9.10
CA ASN A 269 -37.71 8.85 9.37
C ASN A 269 -37.25 8.15 8.09
N THR A 270 -36.17 7.38 8.18
CA THR A 270 -35.58 6.65 7.03
C THR A 270 -36.58 5.71 6.35
N LEU A 271 -37.40 4.98 7.12
CA LEU A 271 -38.37 4.02 6.58
C LEU A 271 -39.50 4.75 5.85
N ASP A 272 -40.04 5.82 6.45
CA ASP A 272 -41.03 6.69 5.82
C ASP A 272 -40.50 7.28 4.51
N CYS A 273 -39.23 7.70 4.48
CA CYS A 273 -38.56 8.16 3.26
C CYS A 273 -38.52 7.07 2.17
N ALA A 274 -38.05 5.87 2.51
CA ALA A 274 -37.98 4.75 1.57
C ALA A 274 -39.37 4.39 1.00
N ILE A 275 -40.38 4.27 1.87
CA ILE A 275 -41.76 3.94 1.49
C ILE A 275 -42.35 5.02 0.59
N LYS A 276 -42.18 6.30 0.94
CA LYS A 276 -42.70 7.42 0.13
C LYS A 276 -42.04 7.51 -1.23
N ILE A 277 -40.75 7.26 -1.35
CA ILE A 277 -40.06 7.21 -2.66
C ILE A 277 -40.70 6.12 -3.53
N VAL A 278 -40.84 4.90 -3.00
CA VAL A 278 -41.41 3.78 -3.76
C VAL A 278 -42.88 4.02 -4.12
N LYS A 279 -43.68 4.52 -3.17
CA LYS A 279 -45.12 4.75 -3.36
C LYS A 279 -45.42 5.91 -4.32
N ASN A 280 -44.68 7.02 -4.22
CA ASN A 280 -45.00 8.25 -4.95
C ASN A 280 -44.22 8.41 -6.26
N GLU A 281 -43.02 7.82 -6.36
CA GLU A 281 -42.13 7.96 -7.53
C GLU A 281 -41.84 6.62 -8.22
N GLY A 282 -42.27 5.50 -7.64
CA GLY A 282 -42.01 4.15 -8.12
C GLY A 282 -40.66 3.58 -7.66
N PRO A 283 -40.47 2.25 -7.73
CA PRO A 283 -39.25 1.58 -7.26
C PRO A 283 -37.98 2.00 -8.04
N LYS A 284 -38.13 2.37 -9.32
CA LYS A 284 -37.01 2.87 -10.14
C LYS A 284 -36.44 4.20 -9.62
N ALA A 285 -37.21 4.96 -8.84
CA ALA A 285 -36.75 6.23 -8.28
C ALA A 285 -35.58 6.08 -7.29
N LEU A 286 -35.46 4.91 -6.64
CA LEU A 286 -34.32 4.57 -5.79
C LEU A 286 -32.99 4.59 -6.55
N PHE A 287 -33.01 4.46 -7.88
CA PHE A 287 -31.84 4.42 -8.76
C PHE A 287 -31.64 5.71 -9.59
N LYS A 288 -32.36 6.80 -9.28
CA LYS A 288 -32.15 8.10 -9.94
C LYS A 288 -30.70 8.56 -9.74
N GLY A 289 -30.01 8.78 -10.87
CA GLY A 289 -28.59 9.15 -10.90
C GLY A 289 -27.59 7.98 -10.82
N ALA A 290 -28.04 6.72 -10.75
CA ALA A 290 -27.14 5.56 -10.65
C ALA A 290 -26.16 5.49 -11.83
N LEU A 291 -26.62 5.75 -13.06
CA LEU A 291 -25.77 5.81 -14.25
C LEU A 291 -24.72 6.92 -14.15
N SER A 292 -25.12 8.12 -13.71
CA SER A 292 -24.16 9.22 -13.46
C SER A 292 -23.13 8.85 -12.39
N ASN A 293 -23.53 8.08 -11.38
CA ASN A 293 -22.64 7.58 -10.34
C ASN A 293 -21.61 6.57 -10.88
N VAL A 294 -21.99 5.75 -11.87
CA VAL A 294 -21.07 4.85 -12.57
C VAL A 294 -20.01 5.66 -13.32
N PHE A 295 -20.42 6.62 -14.16
CA PHE A 295 -19.49 7.49 -14.88
C PHE A 295 -18.56 8.26 -13.93
N ARG A 296 -19.09 8.77 -12.82
CA ARG A 296 -18.30 9.41 -11.77
C ARG A 296 -17.26 8.46 -11.17
N GLY A 297 -17.64 7.22 -10.90
CA GLY A 297 -16.75 6.20 -10.31
C GLY A 297 -15.60 5.84 -11.25
N THR A 298 -15.93 5.49 -12.50
CA THR A 298 -14.94 5.11 -13.52
C THR A 298 -14.07 6.30 -13.93
N GLY A 299 -14.65 7.48 -14.13
CA GLY A 299 -13.91 8.70 -14.45
C GLY A 299 -12.94 9.10 -13.34
N GLY A 300 -13.32 8.95 -12.07
CA GLY A 300 -12.42 9.27 -10.95
C GLY A 300 -11.21 8.34 -10.89
N ALA A 301 -11.41 7.05 -11.20
CA ALA A 301 -10.33 6.07 -11.29
C ALA A 301 -9.40 6.34 -12.49
N LEU A 302 -9.96 6.69 -13.65
CA LEU A 302 -9.19 7.05 -14.84
C LEU A 302 -8.36 8.32 -14.63
N VAL A 303 -8.93 9.36 -14.03
CA VAL A 303 -8.19 10.60 -13.74
C VAL A 303 -7.02 10.35 -12.81
N LEU A 304 -7.17 9.48 -11.81
CA LEU A 304 -6.05 9.10 -10.94
C LEU A 304 -4.96 8.33 -11.71
N ALA A 305 -5.36 7.36 -12.53
CA ALA A 305 -4.41 6.61 -13.36
C ALA A 305 -3.64 7.52 -14.33
N PHE A 306 -4.32 8.46 -14.99
CA PHE A 306 -3.68 9.43 -15.86
C PHE A 306 -2.82 10.44 -15.11
N TYR A 307 -3.24 10.86 -13.91
CA TYR A 307 -2.44 11.76 -13.07
C TYR A 307 -1.12 11.11 -12.66
N GLU A 308 -1.15 9.84 -12.24
CA GLU A 308 0.05 9.06 -11.94
C GLU A 308 0.95 8.91 -13.17
N GLU A 309 0.38 8.61 -14.34
CA GLU A 309 1.15 8.51 -15.59
C GLU A 309 1.78 9.84 -16.02
N ILE A 310 1.05 10.95 -15.91
CA ILE A 310 1.57 12.30 -16.21
C ILE A 310 2.68 12.69 -15.23
N GLN A 311 2.54 12.36 -13.94
CA GLN A 311 3.60 12.59 -12.95
C GLN A 311 4.87 11.80 -13.28
N ASN A 312 4.74 10.58 -13.82
CA ASN A 312 5.86 9.76 -14.23
C ASN A 312 6.56 10.27 -15.50
N GLN A 313 5.86 11.02 -16.36
CA GLN A 313 6.40 11.52 -17.64
C GLN A 313 6.87 12.99 -17.60
N LEU A 314 6.58 13.75 -16.54
CA LEU A 314 7.06 15.13 -16.40
C LEU A 314 8.58 15.15 -16.13
N PRO A 315 9.37 15.95 -16.88
CA PRO A 315 10.80 16.10 -16.62
C PRO A 315 11.04 16.70 -15.21
N GLN A 316 12.03 16.17 -14.50
CA GLN A 316 12.48 16.66 -13.18
C GLN A 316 12.82 18.18 -13.14
N SER A 317 12.93 18.85 -14.29
CA SER A 317 13.25 20.28 -14.41
C SER A 317 12.07 21.24 -14.21
N ILE A 318 10.81 20.79 -14.31
CA ILE A 318 9.62 21.65 -14.15
C ILE A 318 9.23 21.83 -12.66
N TYR A 319 9.74 20.96 -11.79
CA TYR A 319 9.73 21.21 -10.34
C TYR A 319 10.80 22.25 -10.01
N GLY A 320 10.46 23.52 -10.25
CA GLY A 320 11.24 24.66 -9.81
C GLY A 320 11.66 24.49 -8.36
N SER A 321 12.93 24.78 -8.12
CA SER A 321 13.66 24.78 -6.84
C SER A 321 12.83 25.32 -5.67
N THR A 322 12.00 24.45 -5.10
CA THR A 322 11.64 24.49 -3.70
C THR A 322 12.26 23.24 -3.16
N THR A 323 13.41 23.40 -2.52
CA THR A 323 14.08 22.38 -1.73
C THR A 323 13.17 22.04 -0.54
N THR A 324 12.02 21.41 -0.78
CA THR A 324 11.52 20.42 0.15
C THR A 324 12.66 19.46 0.29
N LYS A 325 13.30 19.50 1.46
CA LYS A 325 13.93 18.32 2.05
C LYS A 325 12.83 17.26 2.08
N GLU A 326 12.55 16.63 0.94
CA GLU A 326 12.47 15.18 0.93
C GLU A 326 13.70 14.79 1.73
N THR A 327 13.48 14.25 2.93
CA THR A 327 14.39 13.20 3.32
C THR A 327 14.13 12.11 2.28
N LYS A 328 14.70 12.26 1.07
CA LYS A 328 15.43 11.14 0.50
C LYS A 328 16.29 10.72 1.68
N LEU A 329 15.87 9.68 2.40
CA LEU A 329 16.91 8.80 2.90
C LEU A 329 17.78 8.60 1.67
N PRO A 330 19.08 8.95 1.74
CA PRO A 330 19.93 8.90 0.58
C PRO A 330 19.64 7.57 -0.09
N SER A 331 19.18 7.58 -1.33
CA SER A 331 19.10 6.35 -2.12
C SER A 331 20.46 5.65 -2.17
N SER A 332 21.54 6.38 -1.84
CA SER A 332 22.90 5.91 -1.61
C SER A 332 23.18 5.21 -0.28
N GLN A 333 22.27 5.14 0.69
CA GLN A 333 22.60 4.52 2.00
C GLN A 333 22.46 3.00 2.00
N TYR A 334 21.62 2.46 1.10
CA TYR A 334 21.38 1.02 0.96
C TYR A 334 21.86 0.46 -0.38
N GLN A 335 22.12 1.34 -1.35
CA GLN A 335 22.64 0.98 -2.66
C GLN A 335 24.17 1.09 -2.67
N SER A 336 24.82 0.02 -3.09
CA SER A 336 26.28 -0.05 -3.23
C SER A 336 26.63 -0.78 -4.52
N THR A 337 27.82 -0.53 -5.04
CA THR A 337 28.46 -1.34 -6.06
C THR A 337 29.29 -2.41 -5.37
N GLU A 338 28.95 -3.67 -5.57
CA GLU A 338 29.70 -4.82 -5.05
C GLU A 338 30.74 -5.26 -6.09
N CYS A 339 32.01 -5.25 -5.69
CA CYS A 339 33.09 -5.93 -6.40
C CYS A 339 33.34 -7.26 -5.71
N ILE A 340 33.21 -8.39 -6.41
CA ILE A 340 33.28 -9.73 -5.81
C ILE A 340 34.09 -10.72 -6.66
N LEU A 341 34.83 -11.59 -5.97
CA LEU A 341 35.52 -12.76 -6.50
C LEU A 341 35.07 -14.02 -5.75
N TYR A 342 35.11 -15.14 -6.46
CA TYR A 342 34.69 -16.44 -5.94
C TYR A 342 35.82 -17.45 -6.05
N GLY A 343 35.88 -18.39 -5.11
CA GLY A 343 36.77 -19.54 -5.18
C GLY A 343 36.30 -20.66 -4.26
N SER A 344 37.14 -21.68 -4.13
CA SER A 344 36.85 -22.82 -3.27
C SER A 344 38.13 -23.43 -2.73
N ILE A 345 38.06 -24.01 -1.54
CA ILE A 345 39.14 -24.81 -0.94
C ILE A 345 38.60 -26.17 -0.50
N THR A 346 39.48 -27.15 -0.34
CA THR A 346 39.11 -28.46 0.20
C THR A 346 39.10 -28.46 1.74
N ASN A 347 38.46 -29.47 2.34
CA ASN A 347 38.50 -29.71 3.78
C ASN A 347 39.93 -29.82 4.34
N LEU A 348 40.87 -30.35 3.54
CA LEU A 348 42.28 -30.52 3.92
C LEU A 348 42.98 -29.17 4.12
N GLU A 349 42.67 -28.19 3.27
CA GLU A 349 43.30 -26.88 3.26
C GLU A 349 42.68 -25.90 4.26
N LYS A 350 41.50 -26.23 4.81
CA LYS A 350 40.72 -25.37 5.72
C LYS A 350 41.55 -24.78 6.86
N GLY A 351 42.35 -25.62 7.54
CA GLY A 351 43.14 -25.18 8.69
C GLY A 351 44.19 -24.14 8.29
N GLN A 352 44.95 -24.44 7.24
CA GLN A 352 45.97 -23.55 6.71
C GLN A 352 45.36 -22.24 6.19
N PHE A 353 44.21 -22.31 5.53
CA PHE A 353 43.52 -21.13 5.01
C PHE A 353 43.00 -20.20 6.12
N ILE A 354 42.44 -20.76 7.20
CA ILE A 354 42.00 -19.96 8.36
C ILE A 354 43.19 -19.25 9.01
N GLU A 355 44.33 -19.93 9.20
CA GLU A 355 45.53 -19.31 9.77
C GLU A 355 46.08 -18.21 8.84
N ARG A 356 46.07 -18.43 7.52
CA ARG A 356 46.44 -17.41 6.54
C ARG A 356 45.54 -16.17 6.64
N LEU A 357 44.22 -16.36 6.72
CA LEU A 357 43.27 -15.25 6.87
C LEU A 357 43.43 -14.52 8.21
N LYS A 358 43.71 -15.22 9.31
CA LYS A 358 44.01 -14.57 10.60
C LYS A 358 45.23 -13.65 10.52
N GLY A 359 46.25 -14.01 9.74
CA GLY A 359 47.42 -13.18 9.53
C GLY A 359 47.21 -11.98 8.59
N LEU A 360 46.21 -12.06 7.71
CA LEU A 360 45.93 -11.02 6.71
C LEU A 360 44.82 -10.04 7.11
N CYS A 361 43.86 -10.49 7.92
CA CYS A 361 42.64 -9.77 8.29
C CYS A 361 42.75 -9.03 9.63
N ASP A 362 41.75 -8.21 9.94
CA ASP A 362 41.72 -7.37 11.13
C ASP A 362 41.70 -8.23 12.43
N PRO A 363 42.30 -7.72 13.53
CA PRO A 363 42.30 -8.40 14.81
C PRO A 363 40.87 -8.49 15.36
N GLY A 364 40.40 -9.72 15.60
CA GLY A 364 39.01 -9.99 16.01
C GLY A 364 38.57 -11.45 15.81
N GLY A 365 39.35 -12.21 15.03
CA GLY A 365 39.08 -13.62 14.76
C GLY A 365 37.89 -13.83 13.82
N PRO A 366 37.68 -15.05 13.33
CA PRO A 366 36.56 -15.36 12.46
C PRO A 366 35.22 -15.25 13.19
N VAL A 367 34.26 -14.55 12.58
CA VAL A 367 32.87 -14.54 13.06
C VAL A 367 32.13 -15.72 12.46
N ALA A 368 31.81 -16.72 13.29
CA ALA A 368 31.04 -17.88 12.85
C ALA A 368 29.58 -17.48 12.54
N PHE A 369 29.03 -18.04 11.46
CA PHE A 369 27.63 -17.84 11.09
C PHE A 369 26.98 -19.14 10.64
N PHE A 370 25.67 -19.23 10.86
CA PHE A 370 24.85 -20.34 10.41
C PHE A 370 23.52 -19.80 9.90
N GLU A 371 23.36 -19.77 8.58
CA GLU A 371 22.32 -19.00 7.91
C GLU A 371 21.55 -19.81 6.88
N HIS A 372 20.26 -19.54 6.77
CA HIS A 372 19.38 -20.07 5.74
C HIS A 372 19.28 -19.03 4.63
N ASN A 373 19.80 -19.39 3.46
CA ASN A 373 19.84 -18.57 2.26
C ASN A 373 18.75 -19.05 1.30
N MET A 374 17.93 -18.11 0.83
CA MET A 374 16.87 -18.35 -0.14
C MET A 374 17.03 -17.36 -1.29
N VAL A 375 17.11 -17.87 -2.51
CA VAL A 375 17.25 -17.05 -3.72
C VAL A 375 15.96 -17.08 -4.50
N PHE A 376 15.48 -15.89 -4.86
CA PHE A 376 14.26 -15.71 -5.63
C PHE A 376 14.55 -14.94 -6.91
N LYS A 377 13.82 -15.28 -7.97
CA LYS A 377 13.83 -14.55 -9.25
C LYS A 377 12.44 -14.07 -9.62
N LEU A 378 12.36 -12.86 -10.18
CA LEU A 378 11.19 -12.35 -10.88
C LEU A 378 11.48 -12.44 -12.38
N LYS A 379 10.74 -13.30 -13.10
CA LYS A 379 10.79 -13.35 -14.57
C LYS A 379 9.77 -12.35 -15.14
N THR A 380 10.26 -11.20 -15.57
CA THR A 380 9.53 -10.21 -16.39
C THR A 380 9.78 -10.55 -17.85
N GLY A 381 8.74 -10.83 -18.64
CA GLY A 381 8.89 -11.51 -19.94
C GLY A 381 9.87 -10.89 -20.95
N THR A 382 10.15 -9.58 -20.85
CA THR A 382 11.05 -8.85 -21.77
C THR A 382 12.32 -8.30 -21.12
N ASP A 383 12.37 -8.22 -19.79
CA ASP A 383 13.49 -7.63 -19.05
C ASP A 383 14.30 -8.70 -18.32
N SER A 384 15.57 -8.42 -18.13
CA SER A 384 16.47 -9.29 -17.38
C SER A 384 15.93 -9.65 -15.99
N PRO A 385 16.12 -10.90 -15.54
CA PRO A 385 15.49 -11.38 -14.32
C PRO A 385 16.00 -10.63 -13.08
N VAL A 386 15.08 -10.10 -12.29
CA VAL A 386 15.38 -9.47 -10.99
C VAL A 386 15.67 -10.59 -9.99
N GLN A 387 16.88 -10.61 -9.40
CA GLN A 387 17.27 -11.58 -8.39
C GLN A 387 17.26 -10.94 -6.99
N VAL A 388 16.58 -11.59 -6.05
CA VAL A 388 16.49 -11.18 -4.65
C VAL A 388 16.92 -12.34 -3.77
N GLN A 389 17.92 -12.11 -2.92
CA GLN A 389 18.40 -13.06 -1.93
C GLN A 389 17.87 -12.67 -0.55
N MET A 390 17.26 -13.63 0.14
CA MET A 390 16.83 -13.50 1.53
C MET A 390 17.70 -14.40 2.39
N ARG A 391 18.26 -13.83 3.46
CA ARG A 391 19.06 -14.58 4.44
C ARG A 391 18.51 -14.37 5.83
N ARG A 392 18.60 -15.39 6.67
CA ARG A 392 18.30 -15.30 8.10
C ARG A 392 19.18 -16.26 8.87
N ARG A 393 19.41 -15.99 10.15
CA ARG A 393 20.06 -16.96 11.03
C ARG A 393 19.20 -18.21 11.14
N PHE A 394 19.83 -19.37 11.03
CA PHE A 394 19.16 -20.66 11.07
C PHE A 394 19.03 -21.16 12.53
N LYS A 395 17.94 -21.89 12.85
CA LYS A 395 17.63 -22.41 14.20
C LYS A 395 17.67 -21.36 15.34
N THR A 396 17.30 -20.13 15.03
CA THR A 396 17.01 -19.09 16.03
C THR A 396 15.63 -18.55 15.76
N ASP A 397 14.87 -18.19 16.79
CA ASP A 397 13.54 -17.54 16.68
C ASP A 397 13.66 -16.08 16.21
N ASN A 398 14.67 -15.80 15.38
CA ASN A 398 15.06 -14.47 15.03
C ASN A 398 14.26 -13.99 13.83
N LEU A 399 13.56 -12.88 14.02
CA LEU A 399 12.66 -12.27 13.04
C LEU A 399 13.41 -11.34 12.09
N HIS A 400 14.74 -11.31 12.18
CA HIS A 400 15.62 -10.52 11.33
C HIS A 400 15.95 -11.26 10.04
N TRP A 401 15.69 -10.59 8.94
CA TRP A 401 15.96 -11.02 7.59
C TRP A 401 16.89 -10.02 6.93
N HIS A 402 17.87 -10.52 6.20
CA HIS A 402 18.68 -9.73 5.29
C HIS A 402 18.14 -9.92 3.88
N CYS A 403 17.50 -8.89 3.35
CA CYS A 403 16.99 -8.83 1.99
C CYS A 403 17.99 -8.09 1.12
N ARG A 404 18.55 -8.80 0.15
CA ARG A 404 19.52 -8.26 -0.81
C ARG A 404 18.97 -8.37 -2.21
N TYR A 405 18.84 -7.25 -2.92
CA TYR A 405 18.69 -7.25 -4.37
C TYR A 405 20.07 -7.31 -5.03
N ILE A 406 20.18 -8.12 -6.08
CA ILE A 406 21.41 -8.31 -6.84
C ILE A 406 21.12 -7.98 -8.30
N ALA A 407 21.75 -6.93 -8.82
CA ALA A 407 21.66 -6.56 -10.23
C ALA A 407 22.56 -7.45 -11.10
N ILE A 408 22.34 -7.39 -12.40
CA ILE A 408 23.19 -8.03 -13.39
C ILE A 408 24.60 -7.42 -13.30
N PRO A 409 25.66 -8.24 -13.36
CA PRO A 409 27.02 -7.76 -13.46
C PRO A 409 27.25 -6.86 -14.68
N GLU A 410 28.11 -5.86 -14.52
CA GLU A 410 28.60 -5.01 -15.60
C GLU A 410 29.50 -5.83 -16.52
N THR A 411 29.18 -5.90 -17.81
CA THR A 411 29.92 -6.70 -18.81
C THR A 411 31.27 -6.11 -19.20
N ALA A 412 31.54 -4.85 -18.83
CA ALA A 412 32.73 -4.11 -19.25
C ALA A 412 33.99 -4.50 -18.45
N VAL A 413 33.83 -5.06 -17.24
CA VAL A 413 34.94 -5.35 -16.33
C VAL A 413 35.31 -6.83 -16.44
N LYS A 414 36.48 -7.10 -17.02
CA LYS A 414 37.07 -8.45 -17.05
C LYS A 414 37.75 -8.74 -15.71
N ASP A 415 37.63 -9.98 -15.23
CA ASP A 415 38.30 -10.57 -14.05
C ASP A 415 37.73 -10.28 -12.66
N VAL A 416 36.83 -9.30 -12.47
CA VAL A 416 36.12 -9.10 -11.19
C VAL A 416 34.64 -8.86 -11.49
N ILE A 417 33.75 -9.47 -10.72
CA ILE A 417 32.32 -9.25 -10.88
C ILE A 417 31.99 -7.91 -10.22
N VAL A 418 31.56 -6.95 -11.01
CA VAL A 418 31.08 -5.64 -10.55
C VAL A 418 29.58 -5.59 -10.77
N ARG A 419 28.79 -5.38 -9.71
CA ARG A 419 27.33 -5.35 -9.79
C ARG A 419 26.73 -4.40 -8.78
N LYS A 420 25.57 -3.82 -9.09
CA LYS A 420 24.80 -3.05 -8.11
C LYS A 420 24.07 -3.99 -7.15
N VAL A 421 24.11 -3.66 -5.86
CA VAL A 421 23.37 -4.36 -4.82
C VAL A 421 22.59 -3.37 -3.98
N ILE A 422 21.43 -3.80 -3.49
CA ILE A 422 20.66 -3.07 -2.48
C ILE A 422 20.46 -3.98 -1.29
N ASP A 423 21.00 -3.58 -0.14
CA ASP A 423 20.95 -4.34 1.11
C ASP A 423 19.95 -3.73 2.09
N SER A 424 19.08 -4.56 2.67
CA SER A 424 18.10 -4.13 3.66
C SER A 424 17.94 -5.16 4.77
N LEU A 425 18.00 -4.68 6.02
CA LEU A 425 17.66 -5.47 7.20
C LEU A 425 16.17 -5.29 7.52
N ILE A 426 15.42 -6.37 7.45
CA ILE A 426 13.96 -6.41 7.59
C ILE A 426 13.59 -7.22 8.83
N TYR A 427 12.61 -6.74 9.59
CA TYR A 427 12.01 -7.49 10.69
C TYR A 427 10.62 -7.99 10.28
N SER A 428 10.41 -9.30 10.23
CA SER A 428 9.11 -9.86 9.85
C SER A 428 8.97 -11.33 10.20
N ASN A 429 7.76 -11.69 10.64
CA ASN A 429 7.35 -13.07 10.93
C ASN A 429 6.82 -13.79 9.68
N ASP A 430 6.61 -13.06 8.58
CA ASP A 430 5.92 -13.55 7.39
C ASP A 430 6.58 -13.07 6.09
N MET A 431 7.92 -13.16 6.03
CA MET A 431 8.67 -12.80 4.82
C MET A 431 8.29 -13.66 3.62
N MET A 432 7.88 -14.90 3.84
CA MET A 432 7.52 -15.79 2.74
C MET A 432 6.24 -15.35 2.03
N SER A 433 5.24 -14.86 2.75
CA SER A 433 4.04 -14.30 2.10
C SER A 433 4.34 -12.97 1.42
N PHE A 434 5.24 -12.15 1.97
CA PHE A 434 5.73 -10.94 1.33
C PHE A 434 6.42 -11.23 -0.01
N VAL A 435 7.37 -12.17 -0.04
CA VAL A 435 8.07 -12.54 -1.28
C VAL A 435 7.10 -13.12 -2.31
N LYS A 436 6.14 -13.96 -1.86
CA LYS A 436 5.07 -14.47 -2.73
C LYS A 436 4.17 -13.35 -3.29
N SER A 437 3.86 -12.31 -2.50
CA SER A 437 3.02 -11.19 -2.97
C SER A 437 3.73 -10.31 -3.98
N LEU A 438 5.06 -10.20 -3.90
CA LEU A 438 5.90 -9.60 -4.94
C LEU A 438 5.94 -10.43 -6.23
N GLY A 439 5.47 -11.69 -6.19
CA GLY A 439 5.51 -12.61 -7.32
C GLY A 439 6.91 -13.14 -7.62
N LEU A 440 7.82 -13.02 -6.67
CA LEU A 440 9.14 -13.62 -6.69
C LEU A 440 8.99 -15.14 -6.51
N ARG A 441 9.61 -15.91 -7.41
CA ARG A 441 9.63 -17.38 -7.31
C ARG A 441 10.95 -17.83 -6.72
N MET A 442 10.90 -18.71 -5.73
CA MET A 442 12.11 -19.32 -5.17
C MET A 442 12.74 -20.19 -6.25
N GLU A 443 14.02 -19.98 -6.51
CA GLU A 443 14.77 -20.78 -7.47
C GLU A 443 15.51 -21.90 -6.75
N TYR A 444 16.19 -21.57 -5.66
CA TYR A 444 16.88 -22.51 -4.79
C TYR A 444 17.04 -21.95 -3.38
N GLU A 445 17.25 -22.85 -2.43
CA GLU A 445 17.59 -22.54 -1.05
C GLU A 445 18.71 -23.44 -0.56
N TYR A 446 19.50 -22.94 0.38
CA TYR A 446 20.59 -23.69 0.99
C TYR A 446 20.91 -23.15 2.38
N ILE A 447 21.51 -24.00 3.21
CA ILE A 447 21.97 -23.60 4.54
C ILE A 447 23.49 -23.45 4.46
N ALA A 448 24.00 -22.30 4.89
CA ALA A 448 25.42 -21.99 4.90
C ALA A 448 25.93 -22.02 6.34
N ASN A 449 27.00 -22.79 6.57
CA ASN A 449 27.73 -22.83 7.84
C ASN A 449 29.17 -22.41 7.60
N GLY A 450 29.61 -21.31 8.21
CA GLY A 450 30.88 -20.71 7.83
C GLY A 450 31.42 -19.66 8.78
N PHE A 451 32.44 -18.98 8.29
CA PHE A 451 33.19 -17.95 8.98
C PHE A 451 33.31 -16.70 8.11
N LEU A 452 33.12 -15.53 8.72
CA LEU A 452 33.35 -14.22 8.13
C LEU A 452 34.64 -13.63 8.71
N PHE A 453 35.49 -13.11 7.82
CA PHE A 453 36.67 -12.32 8.13
C PHE A 453 36.53 -10.94 7.47
N THR A 454 37.12 -9.92 8.09
CA THR A 454 37.14 -8.56 7.57
C THR A 454 38.57 -8.04 7.55
N LYS A 455 38.95 -7.38 6.46
CA LYS A 455 40.21 -6.63 6.34
C LYS A 455 39.86 -5.24 5.81
N ARG A 456 39.73 -4.26 6.70
CA ARG A 456 39.23 -2.92 6.38
C ARG A 456 37.85 -2.99 5.70
N ASP A 457 37.81 -2.77 4.39
CA ASP A 457 36.62 -2.77 3.52
C ASP A 457 36.39 -4.12 2.80
N ILE A 458 37.36 -5.04 2.87
CA ILE A 458 37.27 -6.38 2.28
C ILE A 458 36.55 -7.32 3.25
N ARG A 459 35.49 -7.97 2.78
CA ARG A 459 34.82 -9.07 3.49
C ARG A 459 35.14 -10.39 2.82
N VAL A 460 35.63 -11.34 3.60
CA VAL A 460 35.94 -12.70 3.14
C VAL A 460 35.04 -13.67 3.87
N ILE A 461 34.23 -14.40 3.13
CA ILE A 461 33.30 -15.39 3.67
C ILE A 461 33.75 -16.75 3.18
N MET A 462 33.97 -17.68 4.12
CA MET A 462 34.22 -19.09 3.82
C MET A 462 33.11 -19.92 4.43
N TYR A 463 32.39 -20.70 3.63
CA TYR A 463 31.28 -21.52 4.12
C TYR A 463 31.12 -22.84 3.39
N GLN A 464 30.51 -23.78 4.10
CA GLN A 464 30.10 -25.06 3.56
C GLN A 464 28.59 -25.06 3.37
N VAL A 465 28.14 -25.62 2.25
CA VAL A 465 26.73 -25.81 1.95
C VAL A 465 26.23 -27.05 2.68
N MET A 466 25.15 -26.88 3.44
CA MET A 466 24.47 -27.93 4.18
C MET A 466 23.14 -28.24 3.49
N CYS A 467 22.88 -29.51 3.25
CA CYS A 467 21.64 -30.01 2.65
C CYS A 467 20.86 -30.84 3.66
N SER A 468 19.53 -30.84 3.53
CA SER A 468 18.69 -31.77 4.28
C SER A 468 18.57 -33.10 3.55
N ASP A 469 18.49 -34.19 4.32
CA ASP A 469 18.14 -35.52 3.81
C ASP A 469 16.69 -35.59 3.28
N THR A 470 15.79 -34.74 3.79
CA THR A 470 14.37 -34.73 3.41
C THR A 470 13.91 -33.31 3.10
N ILE A 471 13.32 -33.11 1.93
CA ILE A 471 12.80 -31.82 1.48
C ILE A 471 11.83 -31.26 2.54
N GLY A 472 12.09 -30.04 3.01
CA GLY A 472 11.28 -29.36 4.02
C GLY A 472 11.50 -29.78 5.48
N ASN A 473 12.33 -30.80 5.75
CA ASN A 473 12.66 -31.21 7.13
C ASN A 473 14.11 -30.84 7.48
N TYR A 474 14.32 -29.72 8.16
CA TYR A 474 15.67 -29.23 8.46
C TYR A 474 16.27 -29.72 9.80
N ASN A 475 15.75 -30.83 10.33
CA ASN A 475 16.23 -31.38 11.60
C ASN A 475 17.58 -32.09 11.46
N LYS A 476 17.81 -32.78 10.32
CA LYS A 476 19.06 -33.47 10.00
C LYS A 476 19.69 -32.83 8.76
N LEU A 477 20.89 -32.26 8.94
CA LEU A 477 21.64 -31.62 7.86
C LEU A 477 22.95 -32.36 7.64
N LYS A 478 23.29 -32.60 6.37
CA LYS A 478 24.57 -33.15 5.92
C LYS A 478 25.30 -32.14 5.06
N GLN A 479 26.62 -32.28 5.01
CA GLN A 479 27.45 -31.48 4.13
C GLN A 479 27.20 -31.89 2.67
N PHE A 480 27.04 -30.92 1.76
CA PHE A 480 26.80 -31.19 0.34
C PHE A 480 28.06 -31.70 -0.38
N GLY A 481 29.25 -31.39 0.13
CA GLY A 481 30.53 -31.84 -0.42
C GLY A 481 31.71 -31.54 0.50
N GLU A 482 32.91 -31.91 0.06
CA GLU A 482 34.17 -31.77 0.83
C GLU A 482 34.91 -30.44 0.60
N SER A 483 34.21 -29.45 0.04
CA SER A 483 34.76 -28.15 -0.29
C SER A 483 34.05 -27.03 0.47
N PHE A 484 34.82 -26.01 0.84
CA PHE A 484 34.32 -24.72 1.28
C PHE A 484 34.29 -23.76 0.11
N LEU A 485 33.18 -23.04 -0.05
CA LEU A 485 33.08 -21.91 -0.95
C LEU A 485 33.68 -20.68 -0.28
N VAL A 486 34.45 -19.91 -1.05
CA VAL A 486 35.11 -18.69 -0.61
C VAL A 486 34.61 -17.52 -1.45
N GLU A 487 34.15 -16.46 -0.78
CA GLU A 487 33.71 -15.21 -1.41
C GLU A 487 34.52 -14.06 -0.83
N ALA A 488 35.16 -13.26 -1.67
CA ALA A 488 35.81 -12.02 -1.26
C ALA A 488 35.13 -10.83 -1.93
N SER A 489 34.64 -9.87 -1.15
CA SER A 489 33.87 -8.73 -1.66
C SER A 489 34.24 -7.40 -1.02
N ILE A 490 34.11 -6.32 -1.80
CA ILE A 490 34.15 -4.93 -1.34
C ILE A 490 32.85 -4.26 -1.76
N LEU A 491 32.23 -3.50 -0.84
CA LEU A 491 31.08 -2.65 -1.15
C LEU A 491 31.53 -1.20 -1.28
N VAL A 492 31.38 -0.65 -2.48
CA VAL A 492 31.65 0.75 -2.78
C VAL A 492 30.33 1.52 -2.76
N PRO A 493 30.20 2.62 -2.00
CA PRO A 493 28.98 3.44 -2.00
C PRO A 493 28.57 3.88 -3.42
N ASP A 494 27.28 3.93 -3.69
CA ASP A 494 26.76 4.32 -5.01
C ASP A 494 27.27 5.71 -5.42
N GLY A 495 27.78 5.81 -6.66
CA GLY A 495 28.35 7.03 -7.23
C GLY A 495 29.84 7.26 -6.98
N GLN A 496 30.53 6.40 -6.22
CA GLN A 496 32.00 6.45 -6.07
C GLN A 496 32.71 5.56 -7.11
N PRO A 497 33.91 5.96 -7.58
CA PRO A 497 34.71 5.14 -8.49
C PRO A 497 35.18 3.86 -7.79
N TYR A 498 35.06 2.73 -8.46
CA TYR A 498 35.35 1.40 -7.90
C TYR A 498 36.70 0.81 -8.38
N ASP A 499 37.45 1.49 -9.25
CA ASP A 499 38.73 1.00 -9.78
C ASP A 499 39.74 0.68 -8.68
N GLY A 500 39.79 1.51 -7.63
CA GLY A 500 40.62 1.27 -6.46
C GLY A 500 40.19 0.02 -5.68
N ALA A 501 38.89 -0.23 -5.57
CA ALA A 501 38.36 -1.42 -4.92
C ALA A 501 38.70 -2.68 -5.72
N ILE A 502 38.59 -2.66 -7.04
CA ILE A 502 38.99 -3.77 -7.92
C ILE A 502 40.47 -4.10 -7.71
N LYS A 503 41.35 -3.09 -7.73
CA LYS A 503 42.79 -3.28 -7.53
C LYS A 503 43.09 -3.89 -6.15
N ASN A 504 42.52 -3.33 -5.09
CA ASN A 504 42.70 -3.84 -3.72
C ASN A 504 42.20 -5.27 -3.57
N LEU A 505 41.06 -5.60 -4.19
CA LEU A 505 40.49 -6.95 -4.13
C LEU A 505 41.37 -7.97 -4.86
N LYS A 506 41.95 -7.62 -6.01
CA LYS A 506 42.90 -8.47 -6.75
C LYS A 506 44.21 -8.67 -5.96
N GLU A 507 44.80 -7.59 -5.44
CA GLU A 507 46.02 -7.68 -4.61
C GLU A 507 45.80 -8.53 -3.35
N PHE A 508 44.60 -8.48 -2.77
CA PHE A 508 44.23 -9.37 -1.68
C PHE A 508 44.06 -10.82 -2.12
N ALA A 509 43.42 -11.06 -3.27
CA ALA A 509 43.26 -12.40 -3.84
C ALA A 509 44.61 -13.08 -4.13
N ASP A 510 45.59 -12.34 -4.65
CA ASP A 510 46.94 -12.85 -4.91
C ASP A 510 47.64 -13.34 -3.63
N GLN A 511 47.36 -12.70 -2.49
CA GLN A 511 47.93 -13.10 -1.18
C GLN A 511 47.36 -14.43 -0.65
N LEU A 512 46.27 -14.93 -1.23
CA LEU A 512 45.66 -16.22 -0.87
C LEU A 512 46.23 -17.39 -1.67
N LEU A 513 47.00 -17.13 -2.73
CA LEU A 513 47.71 -18.17 -3.47
C LEU A 513 48.85 -18.78 -2.63
N PRO A 514 49.15 -20.08 -2.83
CA PRO A 514 48.48 -21.01 -3.73
C PRO A 514 47.23 -21.69 -3.13
N ILE A 515 46.88 -21.39 -1.87
CA ILE A 515 45.86 -22.13 -1.10
C ILE A 515 44.46 -21.96 -1.67
N CYS A 516 44.10 -20.73 -2.08
CA CYS A 516 42.80 -20.46 -2.69
C CYS A 516 42.99 -19.53 -3.89
N LYS A 517 42.54 -19.98 -5.06
CA LYS A 517 42.48 -19.17 -6.27
C LYS A 517 41.11 -18.52 -6.37
N LEU A 518 41.06 -17.20 -6.22
CA LEU A 518 39.83 -16.42 -6.39
C LEU A 518 39.74 -15.91 -7.83
N GLU A 519 38.64 -16.22 -8.51
CA GLU A 519 38.43 -15.93 -9.92
C GLU A 519 37.06 -15.29 -10.18
N TYR A 520 36.95 -14.70 -11.38
CA TYR A 520 35.68 -14.32 -11.98
C TYR A 520 34.91 -15.57 -12.41
N LEU A 521 33.70 -15.74 -11.87
CA LEU A 521 32.78 -16.83 -12.21
C LEU A 521 31.49 -16.24 -12.76
N ASP A 522 31.34 -16.23 -14.09
CA ASP A 522 30.09 -15.84 -14.75
C ASP A 522 29.08 -17.00 -14.67
N TYR A 523 28.11 -16.87 -13.77
CA TYR A 523 27.01 -17.81 -13.61
C TYR A 523 25.81 -17.52 -14.53
N ILE A 524 25.83 -16.43 -15.32
CA ILE A 524 24.68 -15.99 -16.11
C ILE A 524 24.71 -16.56 -17.54
N ASN A 525 25.89 -16.92 -18.05
CA ASN A 525 26.09 -17.41 -19.41
C ASN A 525 26.41 -18.92 -19.54
N LYS A 526 26.12 -19.74 -18.51
CA LYS A 526 26.27 -21.21 -18.59
C LYS A 526 25.00 -21.95 -18.22
#